data_AF-A0A821MSX1-F1
#
_entry.id   AF-A0A821MSX1-F1
#
_cell.length_a   1.000
_cell.length_b   1.000
_cell.length_c   1.000
_cell.angle_alpha   90.00
_cell.angle_beta   90.00
_cell.angle_gamma   90.00
#
_symmetry.space_group_name_H-M   'P 1'
#
loop_
_entity.id
_entity.type
_entity.pdbx_description
1 polymer ?
#
loop_
_entity_poly.entity_id
_entity_poly.type
_entity_poly.pdbx_seq_one_letter_code
_entity_poly.pdbx_strand_id
1 'polypeptide(L)'
;LPNKIVFYRDGVDEGHYQKVLNHEVNKIKSACRIVYGNRQLPQITFIVVKKRHNTRFFLYDGQHTMNVQAGTVIDQGITHPSQFDFYLCSQAARMGTSRPALYHVLHDD
;
A
#
# COMPACT_ATOMS: atom_id res chain seq x y z
N LEU A 1 -1.20 -9.37 23.88
CA LEU A 1 -1.83 -8.96 22.60
C LEU A 1 -0.81 -8.08 21.87
N PRO A 2 -0.79 -8.05 20.53
CA PRO A 2 0.21 -7.28 19.80
C PRO A 2 0.09 -5.78 20.07
N ASN A 3 1.21 -5.05 20.02
CA ASN A 3 1.19 -3.60 20.24
C ASN A 3 1.01 -2.81 18.93
N LYS A 4 1.16 -3.49 17.79
CA LYS A 4 1.02 -2.93 16.44
C LYS A 4 0.25 -3.89 15.55
N ILE A 5 -0.63 -3.36 14.71
CA ILE A 5 -1.36 -4.11 13.69
C ILE A 5 -1.11 -3.41 12.36
N VAL A 6 -0.48 -4.11 11.42
CA VAL A 6 -0.30 -3.64 10.05
C VAL A 6 -1.26 -4.41 9.15
N PHE A 7 -2.16 -3.69 8.50
CA PHE A 7 -3.23 -4.26 7.69
C PHE A 7 -3.04 -3.91 6.22
N TYR A 8 -2.78 -4.92 5.38
CA TYR A 8 -2.68 -4.77 3.93
C TYR A 8 -4.01 -5.13 3.27
N ARG A 9 -4.68 -4.15 2.68
CA ARG A 9 -5.99 -4.26 2.04
C ARG A 9 -5.88 -4.24 0.52
N ASP A 10 -6.05 -5.39 -0.13
CA ASP A 10 -6.06 -5.51 -1.60
C ASP A 10 -7.46 -5.24 -2.17
N GLY A 11 -7.58 -4.69 -3.38
CA GLY A 11 -8.85 -4.61 -4.10
C GLY A 11 -9.75 -3.42 -3.72
N VAL A 12 -9.15 -2.25 -3.49
CA VAL A 12 -9.89 -1.00 -3.28
C VAL A 12 -9.41 0.04 -4.29
N ASP A 13 -10.35 0.66 -4.99
CA ASP A 13 -10.07 1.82 -5.84
C ASP A 13 -10.12 3.12 -5.05
N GLU A 14 -9.37 4.11 -5.52
CA GLU A 14 -9.16 5.41 -4.86
C GLU A 14 -10.47 6.11 -4.47
N GLY A 15 -11.48 6.10 -5.35
CA GLY A 15 -12.80 6.68 -5.07
C GLY A 15 -13.54 6.06 -3.87
N HIS A 16 -13.09 4.90 -3.36
CA HIS A 16 -13.66 4.23 -2.19
C HIS A 16 -12.81 4.39 -0.93
N TYR A 17 -11.66 5.07 -0.97
CA TYR A 17 -10.75 5.18 0.17
C TYR A 17 -11.43 5.76 1.42
N GLN A 18 -12.21 6.83 1.25
CA GLN A 18 -12.94 7.44 2.37
C GLN A 18 -13.96 6.48 3.00
N LYS A 19 -14.65 5.68 2.18
CA LYS A 19 -15.61 4.68 2.66
C LYS A 19 -14.91 3.57 3.44
N VAL A 20 -13.75 3.11 2.96
CA VAL A 20 -12.94 2.09 3.64
C VAL A 20 -12.41 2.62 4.97
N LEU A 21 -11.91 3.85 5.03
CA LEU A 21 -11.52 4.51 6.27
C LEU A 21 -12.68 4.58 7.28
N ASN A 22 -13.83 5.09 6.85
CA ASN A 22 -14.98 5.31 7.73
C ASN A 22 -15.59 4.00 8.23
N HIS A 23 -15.44 2.89 7.50
CA HIS A 23 -16.09 1.63 7.82
C HIS A 23 -15.12 0.55 8.29
N GLU A 24 -14.11 0.19 7.50
CA GLU A 24 -13.20 -0.92 7.81
C GLU A 24 -12.25 -0.55 8.95
N VAL A 25 -11.57 0.60 8.88
CA VAL A 25 -10.62 1.03 9.92
C VAL A 25 -11.32 1.24 11.26
N ASN A 26 -12.49 1.89 11.25
CA ASN A 26 -13.29 2.08 12.47
C ASN A 26 -13.78 0.76 13.08
N LYS A 27 -14.12 -0.24 12.26
CA LYS A 27 -14.47 -1.58 12.75
C LYS A 27 -13.28 -2.30 13.38
N ILE A 28 -12.07 -2.18 12.79
CA ILE A 28 -10.84 -2.74 13.38
C ILE A 28 -10.57 -2.07 14.74
N LYS A 29 -10.65 -0.74 14.83
CA LYS A 29 -10.50 0.00 16.09
C LYS A 29 -11.52 -0.46 17.14
N SER A 30 -12.78 -0.66 16.74
CA SER A 30 -13.86 -1.11 17.62
C SER A 30 -13.62 -2.54 18.12
N ALA A 31 -13.20 -3.45 17.24
CA ALA A 31 -12.81 -4.81 17.61
C ALA A 31 -11.63 -4.82 18.59
N CYS A 32 -10.63 -3.96 18.38
CA CYS A 32 -9.52 -3.81 19.30
C CYS A 32 -9.98 -3.35 20.69
N ARG A 33 -10.90 -2.36 20.78
CA ARG A 33 -11.46 -1.93 22.07
C ARG A 33 -12.12 -3.07 22.83
N ILE A 34 -12.86 -3.94 22.13
CA ILE A 34 -13.53 -5.10 22.75
C ILE A 34 -12.50 -6.14 23.22
N VAL A 35 -11.52 -6.50 22.38
CA VAL A 35 -10.56 -7.58 22.67
C VAL A 35 -9.51 -7.17 23.71
N TYR A 36 -9.07 -5.90 23.69
CA TYR A 36 -8.02 -5.41 24.59
C TYR A 36 -8.60 -4.95 25.93
N GLY A 37 -9.87 -4.53 25.97
CA GLY A 37 -10.51 -4.00 27.18
C GLY A 37 -9.76 -2.79 27.73
N ASN A 38 -9.30 -2.89 28.98
CA ASN A 38 -8.55 -1.82 29.66
C ASN A 38 -7.04 -1.81 29.34
N ARG A 39 -6.56 -2.73 28.51
CA ARG A 39 -5.15 -2.74 28.08
C ARG A 39 -4.89 -1.65 27.06
N GLN A 40 -3.63 -1.28 26.90
CA GLN A 40 -3.20 -0.38 25.84
C GLN A 40 -3.65 -0.90 24.47
N LEU A 41 -4.34 -0.04 23.70
CA LEU A 41 -4.76 -0.37 22.34
C LEU A 41 -3.54 -0.44 21.40
N PRO A 42 -3.56 -1.32 20.40
CA PRO A 42 -2.48 -1.40 19.42
C PRO A 42 -2.51 -0.18 18.49
N GLN A 43 -1.33 0.25 18.03
CA GLN A 43 -1.22 1.19 16.90
C GLN A 43 -1.62 0.47 15.61
N ILE A 44 -2.42 1.12 14.76
CA ILE A 44 -2.92 0.54 13.52
C ILE A 44 -2.36 1.28 12.31
N THR A 45 -1.67 0.55 11.44
CA THR A 45 -1.31 1.01 10.09
C THR A 45 -2.19 0.30 9.08
N PHE A 46 -2.92 1.04 8.25
CA PHE A 46 -3.83 0.52 7.22
C PHE A 46 -3.35 0.93 5.83
N ILE A 47 -2.96 -0.05 5.02
CA ILE A 47 -2.30 0.15 3.74
C ILE A 47 -3.16 -0.51 2.66
N VAL A 48 -3.66 0.29 1.71
CA VAL A 48 -4.29 -0.25 0.50
C VAL A 48 -3.23 -0.65 -0.50
N VAL A 49 -3.37 -1.85 -1.06
CA VAL A 49 -2.49 -2.38 -2.10
C VAL A 49 -3.27 -2.43 -3.41
N LYS A 50 -2.81 -1.70 -4.42
CA LYS A 50 -3.39 -1.72 -5.77
C LYS A 50 -2.40 -2.38 -6.73
N LYS A 51 -2.71 -3.62 -7.12
CA LYS A 51 -1.89 -4.40 -8.08
C LYS A 51 -2.32 -4.19 -9.54
N ARG A 52 -3.53 -3.69 -9.77
CA ARG A 52 -4.12 -3.48 -11.10
C ARG A 52 -4.27 -1.99 -11.37
N HIS A 53 -3.28 -1.40 -12.01
CA HIS A 53 -3.27 -0.01 -12.50
C HIS A 53 -2.44 0.10 -13.78
N ASN A 54 -2.41 1.29 -14.38
CA ASN A 54 -1.78 1.54 -15.68
C ASN A 54 -0.31 2.00 -15.58
N THR A 55 0.16 2.44 -14.41
CA THR A 55 1.57 2.84 -14.20
C THR A 55 2.55 1.70 -14.46
N ARG A 56 3.60 1.96 -15.23
CA ARG A 56 4.71 1.04 -15.53
C ARG A 56 6.04 1.77 -15.34
N PHE A 57 7.06 1.04 -14.93
CA PHE A 57 8.40 1.57 -14.66
C PHE A 57 9.43 0.80 -15.45
N PHE A 58 10.42 1.53 -15.96
CA PHE A 58 11.45 0.98 -16.82
C PHE A 58 12.81 1.59 -16.47
N LEU A 59 13.85 0.78 -16.63
CA LEU A 59 15.22 1.27 -16.75
C LEU A 59 15.50 1.49 -18.23
N TYR A 60 16.18 2.59 -18.56
CA TYR A 60 16.59 2.92 -19.92
C TYR A 60 18.08 3.23 -19.93
N ASP A 61 18.84 2.52 -20.76
CA ASP A 61 20.29 2.67 -20.89
C ASP A 61 20.71 3.50 -22.13
N GLY A 62 19.75 4.08 -22.84
CA GLY A 62 19.99 4.79 -24.11
C GLY A 62 19.70 3.95 -25.35
N GLN A 63 19.54 2.63 -25.23
CA GLN A 63 19.29 1.73 -26.36
C GLN A 63 18.17 0.72 -26.06
N HIS A 64 18.12 0.22 -24.83
CA HIS A 64 17.21 -0.83 -24.40
C HIS A 64 16.34 -0.36 -23.23
N THR A 65 15.08 -0.77 -23.27
CA THR A 65 14.12 -0.60 -22.19
C THR A 65 14.01 -1.91 -21.43
N MET A 66 14.35 -1.89 -20.15
CA MET A 66 14.33 -3.06 -19.28
C MET A 66 13.34 -2.88 -18.14
N ASN A 67 12.87 -4.00 -17.58
CA ASN A 67 12.11 -3.99 -16.34
C ASN A 67 12.99 -3.47 -15.19
N VAL A 68 12.36 -2.75 -14.26
CA VAL A 68 12.98 -2.46 -12.96
C VAL A 68 13.24 -3.75 -12.18
N GLN A 69 14.26 -3.74 -11.33
CA GLN A 69 14.64 -4.90 -10.52
C GLN A 69 13.62 -5.17 -9.40
N ALA A 70 13.51 -6.43 -8.98
CA ALA A 70 12.75 -6.76 -7.78
C ALA A 70 13.36 -6.03 -6.56
N GLY A 71 12.51 -5.43 -5.73
CA GLY A 71 12.91 -4.54 -4.64
C GLY A 71 12.94 -3.05 -5.00
N THR A 72 12.74 -2.67 -6.27
CA THR A 72 12.67 -1.25 -6.65
C THR A 72 11.47 -0.57 -6.00
N VAL A 73 11.72 0.54 -5.29
CA VAL A 73 10.72 1.41 -4.68
C VAL A 73 10.71 2.75 -5.40
N ILE A 74 9.52 3.31 -5.64
CA ILE A 74 9.34 4.66 -6.15
C ILE A 74 8.37 5.39 -5.23
N ASP A 75 8.89 6.33 -4.45
CA ASP A 75 8.16 7.13 -3.46
C ASP A 75 8.19 8.65 -3.76
N GLN A 76 8.87 9.07 -4.83
CA GLN A 76 9.04 10.47 -5.21
C GLN A 76 8.68 10.73 -6.69
N GLY A 77 8.34 11.98 -6.98
CA GLY A 77 8.15 12.53 -8.33
C GLY A 77 6.80 12.21 -8.98
N ILE A 78 6.36 10.95 -8.93
CA ILE A 78 5.13 10.46 -9.59
C ILE A 78 4.07 9.91 -8.62
N THR A 79 4.38 9.92 -7.32
CA THR A 79 3.49 9.57 -6.21
C THR A 79 2.49 10.69 -5.91
N HIS A 80 1.52 10.45 -5.04
CA HIS A 80 0.54 11.46 -4.68
C HIS A 80 1.24 12.66 -4.01
N PRO A 81 0.92 13.92 -4.38
CA PRO A 81 1.68 15.10 -3.96
C PRO A 81 1.65 15.38 -2.45
N SER A 82 0.66 14.84 -1.74
CA SER A 82 0.43 15.12 -0.30
C SER A 82 0.03 13.90 0.54
N GLN A 83 -0.12 12.72 -0.07
CA GLN A 83 -0.54 11.51 0.63
C GLN A 83 0.64 10.56 0.74
N PHE A 84 0.57 9.63 1.69
CA PHE A 84 1.64 8.66 1.86
C PHE A 84 1.38 7.45 0.96
N ASP A 85 1.98 7.47 -0.23
CA ASP A 85 1.99 6.33 -1.13
C ASP A 85 3.33 6.10 -1.81
N PHE A 86 3.53 4.86 -2.27
CA PHE A 86 4.73 4.44 -2.96
C PHE A 86 4.44 3.22 -3.84
N TYR A 87 5.19 3.10 -4.93
CA TYR A 87 5.21 1.88 -5.73
C TYR A 87 6.32 0.95 -5.25
N LEU A 88 6.05 -0.35 -5.21
CA LEU A 88 7.06 -1.38 -4.97
C LEU A 88 6.97 -2.49 -6.00
N CYS A 89 8.07 -2.73 -6.70
CA CYS A 89 8.25 -3.88 -7.57
C CYS A 89 8.76 -5.08 -6.75
N SER A 90 7.88 -5.79 -6.06
CA SER A 90 8.30 -6.87 -5.14
C SER A 90 8.80 -8.15 -5.83
N GLN A 91 8.52 -8.33 -7.11
CA GLN A 91 8.86 -9.54 -7.86
C GLN A 91 9.38 -9.22 -9.26
N ALA A 92 10.29 -10.05 -9.76
CA ALA A 92 10.77 -9.95 -11.13
C ALA A 92 9.71 -10.50 -12.11
N ALA A 93 9.45 -9.77 -13.20
CA ALA A 93 8.65 -10.30 -14.30
C ALA A 93 9.46 -11.34 -15.09
N ARG A 94 8.98 -12.58 -15.11
CA ARG A 94 9.55 -13.65 -15.95
C ARG A 94 9.34 -13.40 -17.44
N MET A 95 8.24 -12.74 -17.80
CA MET A 95 7.89 -12.40 -19.18
C MET A 95 7.03 -11.14 -19.18
N GLY A 96 7.19 -10.31 -20.21
CA GLY A 96 6.48 -9.04 -20.35
C GLY A 96 6.93 -7.96 -19.37
N THR A 97 6.09 -6.94 -19.19
CA THR A 97 6.39 -5.79 -18.34
C THR A 97 5.96 -6.02 -16.88
N SER A 98 6.86 -5.70 -15.95
CA SER A 98 6.57 -5.70 -14.52
C SER A 98 5.43 -4.76 -14.18
N ARG A 99 4.62 -5.16 -13.19
CA ARG A 99 3.55 -4.34 -12.61
C ARG A 99 3.86 -4.09 -11.14
N PRO A 100 4.70 -3.09 -10.81
CA PRO A 100 4.94 -2.69 -9.42
C PRO A 100 3.61 -2.31 -8.78
N ALA A 101 3.33 -2.79 -7.58
CA ALA A 101 2.08 -2.49 -6.90
C ALA A 101 2.16 -1.11 -6.22
N LEU A 102 1.08 -0.35 -6.26
CA LEU A 102 0.93 0.89 -5.49
C LEU A 102 0.46 0.54 -4.08
N TYR A 103 1.19 1.04 -3.08
CA TYR A 103 0.84 0.96 -1.67
C TYR A 103 0.44 2.36 -1.22
N HIS A 104 -0.76 2.47 -0.68
CA HIS A 104 -1.31 3.74 -0.24
C HIS A 104 -1.69 3.63 1.24
N VAL A 105 -0.99 4.37 2.10
CA VAL A 105 -1.21 4.36 3.54
C VAL A 105 -2.40 5.27 3.85
N LEU A 106 -3.56 4.67 4.11
CA LEU A 106 -4.77 5.42 4.43
C LEU A 106 -4.81 5.86 5.89
N HIS A 107 -4.16 5.10 6.77
CA HIS A 107 -4.14 5.38 8.20
C HIS A 107 -2.85 4.84 8.82
N ASP A 108 -2.24 5.61 9.72
CA ASP A 108 -1.05 5.24 10.49
C ASP A 108 -1.12 5.96 11.85
N ASP A 109 -1.06 5.20 12.95
CA ASP A 109 -1.15 5.68 14.35
C ASP A 109 0.24 5.88 15.01
#